data_AF-A0A847F8M5-F1
#
_entry.id   AF-A0A847F8M5-F1
#
_cell.length_a   1.000
_cell.length_b   1.000
_cell.length_c   1.000
_cell.angle_alpha   90.00
_cell.angle_beta   90.00
_cell.angle_gamma   90.00
#
_symmetry.space_group_name_H-M   'P 1'
#
loop_
_entity.id
_entity.type
_entity.pdbx_description
1 polymer ?
#
loop_
_entity_poly.entity_id
_entity_poly.type
_entity_poly.pdbx_seq_one_letter_code
_entity_poly.pdbx_strand_id
1 'polypeptide(L)'
;MPNHFDCLGFDVRNEDDYKILIQFAAWKSEPLYTRAGGYLPWRSSNDIELWAQFDNEKRLVGLTPHFSGKTTQIVALSEKYFDQKYPLYGKFEAWINPDIEKTEVPPYASGDYPIIFESPAYDWFQNLTLPVIARVQLAAFAHNLEIFDTDENYRPVDYGVAQLAKEFFIPVGSFTENEGEEPEAVAYFGGTVVSSRTLKNMITNKQFTLATVRTYCTDIDLVIAQELVPNPLTPGQIIRGTFWISGMIQEIIETFEPSESLEHSLLFGQIEIVDTQFQEGIEAVAKNLTFGDRVMLVREPDNPQDPNAVAVYTLDCVKLGYIPRSDSNALAEMIDYGIQPLANLVEKKVKPYTRLSIRVYFPVKK
;
A
#
# COMPACT_ATOMS: atom_id res chain seq x y z
N MET A 1 -20.43 0.08 -18.36
CA MET A 1 -19.07 0.52 -17.99
C MET A 1 -18.32 -0.72 -17.52
N PRO A 2 -17.09 -0.93 -17.99
CA PRO A 2 -16.24 -2.00 -17.47
C PRO A 2 -16.00 -1.78 -15.98
N ASN A 3 -16.04 -2.85 -15.20
CA ASN A 3 -15.60 -2.80 -13.81
C ASN A 3 -14.07 -2.98 -13.73
N HIS A 4 -13.50 -2.85 -12.53
CA HIS A 4 -12.05 -2.97 -12.35
C HIS A 4 -11.50 -4.36 -12.71
N PHE A 5 -12.33 -5.40 -12.64
CA PHE A 5 -11.96 -6.77 -13.04
C PHE A 5 -11.90 -6.93 -14.56
N ASP A 6 -12.80 -6.28 -15.31
CA ASP A 6 -12.78 -6.25 -16.77
C ASP A 6 -11.47 -5.65 -17.30
N CYS A 7 -10.91 -4.64 -16.60
CA CYS A 7 -9.62 -4.04 -16.93
C CYS A 7 -8.43 -5.00 -16.81
N LEU A 8 -8.60 -6.11 -16.09
CA LEU A 8 -7.62 -7.19 -15.95
C LEU A 8 -8.04 -8.44 -16.76
N GLY A 9 -9.08 -8.33 -17.59
CA GLY A 9 -9.58 -9.43 -18.42
C GLY A 9 -10.41 -10.47 -17.67
N PHE A 10 -10.91 -10.19 -16.47
CA PHE A 10 -11.86 -11.06 -15.77
C PHE A 10 -13.30 -10.66 -16.12
N ASP A 11 -14.15 -11.65 -16.36
CA ASP A 11 -15.54 -11.45 -16.78
C ASP A 11 -16.48 -11.59 -15.57
N VAL A 12 -16.54 -10.57 -14.72
CA VAL A 12 -17.38 -10.59 -13.52
C VAL A 12 -18.70 -9.88 -13.84
N ARG A 13 -19.76 -10.65 -14.13
CA ARG A 13 -21.07 -10.11 -14.54
C ARG A 13 -22.13 -10.19 -13.45
N ASN A 14 -21.94 -11.08 -12.49
CA ASN A 14 -22.88 -11.33 -11.39
C ASN A 14 -22.14 -11.79 -10.13
N GLU A 15 -22.89 -12.02 -9.05
CA GLU A 15 -22.33 -12.48 -7.77
C GLU A 15 -21.67 -13.86 -7.84
N ASP A 16 -22.12 -14.76 -8.70
CA ASP A 16 -21.56 -16.11 -8.81
C ASP A 16 -20.18 -16.06 -9.48
N ASP A 17 -20.02 -15.26 -10.54
CA ASP A 17 -18.72 -14.99 -11.16
C ASP A 17 -17.73 -14.41 -10.13
N TYR A 18 -18.22 -13.48 -9.30
CA TYR A 18 -17.43 -12.85 -8.24
C TYR A 18 -17.00 -13.86 -7.17
N LYS A 19 -17.91 -14.72 -6.70
CA LYS A 19 -17.61 -15.80 -5.74
C LYS A 19 -16.61 -16.80 -6.29
N ILE A 20 -16.73 -17.18 -7.57
CA ILE A 20 -15.77 -18.07 -8.24
C ILE A 20 -14.38 -17.43 -8.26
N LEU A 21 -14.29 -16.14 -8.59
CA LEU A 21 -13.01 -15.43 -8.65
C LEU A 21 -12.36 -15.29 -7.26
N ILE A 22 -13.15 -15.02 -6.23
CA ILE A 22 -12.71 -15.03 -4.82
C ILE A 22 -12.10 -16.38 -4.45
N GLN A 23 -12.81 -17.48 -4.72
CA GLN A 23 -12.35 -18.83 -4.39
C GLN A 23 -11.07 -19.18 -5.16
N PHE A 24 -10.99 -18.78 -6.42
CA PHE A 24 -9.80 -18.95 -7.24
C PHE A 24 -8.58 -18.25 -6.62
N ALA A 25 -8.72 -16.97 -6.25
CA ALA A 25 -7.63 -16.21 -5.63
C ALA A 25 -7.23 -16.80 -4.27
N ALA A 26 -8.21 -17.25 -3.47
CA ALA A 26 -7.96 -17.86 -2.17
C ALA A 26 -7.17 -19.17 -2.24
N TRP A 27 -7.46 -20.05 -3.21
CA TRP A 27 -6.90 -21.41 -3.29
C TRP A 27 -5.37 -21.47 -3.41
N LYS A 28 -4.75 -20.48 -4.04
CA LYS A 28 -3.31 -20.50 -4.39
C LYS A 28 -2.44 -19.57 -3.52
N SER A 29 -3.01 -18.99 -2.47
CA SER A 29 -2.39 -17.86 -1.77
C SER A 29 -1.93 -18.23 -0.37
N GLU A 30 -0.77 -17.70 0.02
CA GLU A 30 -0.35 -17.69 1.42
C GLU A 30 -1.06 -16.53 2.14
N PRO A 31 -1.66 -16.76 3.32
CA PRO A 31 -2.41 -15.72 4.02
C PRO A 31 -1.50 -14.65 4.63
N LEU A 32 -1.85 -13.39 4.39
CA LEU A 32 -1.43 -12.23 5.17
C LEU A 32 -2.50 -11.97 6.24
N TYR A 33 -2.27 -12.47 7.45
CA TYR A 33 -3.17 -12.24 8.57
C TYR A 33 -3.07 -10.80 9.08
N THR A 34 -4.19 -10.26 9.53
CA THR A 34 -4.29 -8.91 10.12
C THR A 34 -5.34 -8.93 11.25
N ARG A 35 -5.60 -7.78 11.91
CA ARG A 35 -6.51 -7.73 13.07
C ARG A 35 -7.97 -8.02 12.72
N ALA A 36 -8.40 -7.64 11.52
CA ALA A 36 -9.75 -7.90 11.04
C ALA A 36 -9.93 -9.26 10.34
N GLY A 37 -8.89 -10.09 10.28
CA GLY A 37 -8.88 -11.38 9.60
C GLY A 37 -7.66 -11.48 8.70
N GLY A 38 -7.79 -11.05 7.43
CA GLY A 38 -6.66 -10.80 6.56
C GLY A 38 -6.94 -10.98 5.07
N TYR A 39 -5.86 -11.18 4.34
CA TYR A 39 -5.83 -11.21 2.89
C TYR A 39 -5.15 -12.49 2.37
N LEU A 40 -5.59 -12.93 1.20
CA LEU A 40 -5.06 -14.03 0.41
C LEU A 40 -4.60 -13.45 -0.93
N PRO A 41 -3.39 -12.85 -0.99
CA PRO A 41 -2.86 -12.23 -2.20
C PRO A 41 -2.48 -13.30 -3.23
N TRP A 42 -3.25 -13.34 -4.31
CA TRP A 42 -2.90 -14.08 -5.50
C TRP A 42 -2.20 -13.17 -6.51
N ARG A 43 -1.08 -13.63 -7.08
CA ARG A 43 -0.33 -12.91 -8.09
C ARG A 43 -0.12 -13.78 -9.33
N SER A 44 -0.33 -13.19 -10.50
CA SER A 44 -0.06 -13.83 -11.79
C SER A 44 1.38 -13.58 -12.26
N SER A 45 1.82 -14.27 -13.31
CA SER A 45 3.10 -13.99 -13.98
C SER A 45 3.12 -12.68 -14.79
N ASN A 46 1.96 -12.08 -15.03
CA ASN A 46 1.79 -10.83 -15.79
C ASN A 46 1.33 -9.69 -14.88
N ASP A 47 1.81 -9.68 -13.63
CA ASP A 47 1.64 -8.59 -12.65
C ASP A 47 0.20 -8.30 -12.19
N ILE A 48 -0.80 -9.04 -12.68
CA ILE A 48 -2.16 -9.03 -12.13
C ILE A 48 -2.13 -9.55 -10.69
N GLU A 49 -2.76 -8.82 -9.77
CA GLU A 49 -2.98 -9.25 -8.40
C GLU A 49 -4.47 -9.27 -8.05
N LEU A 50 -4.86 -10.26 -7.25
CA LEU A 50 -6.19 -10.37 -6.66
C LEU A 50 -6.04 -10.63 -5.17
N TRP A 51 -6.60 -9.75 -4.36
CA TRP A 51 -6.52 -9.80 -2.91
C TRP A 51 -7.85 -10.27 -2.35
N ALA A 52 -7.99 -11.60 -2.22
CA ALA A 52 -9.18 -12.17 -1.58
C ALA A 52 -9.12 -11.88 -0.08
N GLN A 53 -10.24 -11.45 0.49
CA GLN A 53 -10.32 -11.02 1.89
C GLN A 53 -11.04 -12.09 2.71
N PHE A 54 -10.57 -12.34 3.93
CA PHE A 54 -11.25 -13.22 4.87
C PHE A 54 -11.39 -12.56 6.24
N ASP A 55 -12.53 -12.79 6.90
CA ASP A 55 -12.78 -12.28 8.24
C ASP A 55 -12.16 -13.14 9.35
N ASN A 56 -12.36 -12.77 10.61
CA ASN A 56 -11.87 -13.53 11.77
C ASN A 56 -12.46 -14.96 11.88
N GLU A 57 -13.59 -15.24 11.24
CA GLU A 57 -14.17 -16.58 11.12
C GLU A 57 -13.63 -17.36 9.90
N LYS A 58 -12.69 -16.77 9.15
CA LYS A 58 -12.08 -17.29 7.91
C LYS A 58 -13.09 -17.44 6.76
N ARG A 59 -14.20 -16.72 6.81
CA ARG A 59 -15.14 -16.64 5.67
C ARG A 59 -14.57 -15.69 4.64
N LEU A 60 -14.66 -16.04 3.37
CA LEU A 60 -14.27 -15.13 2.29
C LEU A 60 -15.34 -14.04 2.15
N VAL A 61 -14.94 -12.77 2.29
CA VAL A 61 -15.86 -11.62 2.39
C VAL A 61 -15.65 -10.57 1.31
N GLY A 62 -14.58 -10.64 0.54
CA GLY A 62 -14.24 -9.60 -0.42
C GLY A 62 -13.11 -9.96 -1.37
N LEU A 63 -12.89 -9.07 -2.34
CA LEU A 63 -11.87 -9.18 -3.37
C LEU A 63 -11.51 -7.79 -3.87
N THR A 64 -10.23 -7.43 -3.77
CA THR A 64 -9.71 -6.18 -4.35
C THR A 64 -8.73 -6.52 -5.49
N PRO A 65 -8.97 -6.05 -6.71
CA PRO A 65 -8.02 -6.19 -7.81
C PRO A 65 -6.89 -5.17 -7.68
N HIS A 66 -5.71 -5.53 -8.16
CA HIS A 66 -4.58 -4.60 -8.31
C HIS A 66 -3.72 -5.00 -9.50
N PHE A 67 -2.93 -4.05 -10.01
CA PHE A 67 -1.93 -4.33 -11.04
C PHE A 67 -0.58 -3.84 -10.54
N SER A 68 0.37 -4.78 -10.41
CA SER A 68 1.73 -4.52 -9.94
C SER A 68 2.56 -3.84 -11.05
N GLY A 69 2.34 -2.54 -11.20
CA GLY A 69 2.98 -1.70 -12.22
C GLY A 69 4.48 -1.49 -11.98
N LYS A 70 5.11 -0.76 -12.90
CA LYS A 70 6.53 -0.36 -12.81
C LYS A 70 6.70 1.06 -12.30
N THR A 71 5.68 1.90 -12.43
CA THR A 71 5.70 3.28 -11.95
C THR A 71 5.53 3.31 -10.44
N THR A 72 6.33 4.11 -9.74
CA THR A 72 6.23 4.30 -8.29
C THR A 72 6.35 5.77 -7.96
N GLN A 73 5.59 6.21 -6.96
CA GLN A 73 5.53 7.60 -6.52
C GLN A 73 6.03 7.68 -5.08
N ILE A 74 6.82 8.72 -4.78
CA ILE A 74 7.07 9.12 -3.40
C ILE A 74 5.96 10.08 -3.02
N VAL A 75 5.23 9.75 -1.96
CA VAL A 75 4.06 10.50 -1.51
C VAL A 75 4.09 10.72 -0.01
N ALA A 76 3.40 11.74 0.49
CA ALA A 76 3.06 11.85 1.89
C ALA A 76 1.65 11.29 2.10
N LEU A 77 1.51 10.18 2.83
CA LEU A 77 0.20 9.71 3.26
C LEU A 77 -0.30 10.65 4.37
N SER A 78 -1.46 11.26 4.20
CA SER A 78 -1.99 12.30 5.10
C SER A 78 -3.24 11.87 5.85
N GLU A 79 -4.15 11.16 5.18
CA GLU A 79 -5.42 10.72 5.77
C GLU A 79 -5.76 9.26 5.45
N LYS A 80 -6.66 8.69 6.24
CA LYS A 80 -7.17 7.30 6.15
C LYS A 80 -8.69 7.29 6.16
N TYR A 81 -9.27 6.50 5.26
CA TYR A 81 -10.73 6.32 5.18
C TYR A 81 -11.08 4.83 5.15
N PHE A 82 -12.01 4.41 6.00
CA PHE A 82 -12.47 3.02 6.07
C PHE A 82 -13.84 2.91 6.74
N ASP A 83 -14.61 1.90 6.35
CA ASP A 83 -15.86 1.54 7.01
C ASP A 83 -15.56 0.55 8.15
N GLN A 84 -15.97 0.88 9.37
CA GLN A 84 -15.83 -0.01 10.54
C GLN A 84 -16.51 -1.37 10.36
N LYS A 85 -17.55 -1.45 9.52
CA LYS A 85 -18.23 -2.69 9.15
C LYS A 85 -17.42 -3.54 8.19
N TYR A 86 -16.58 -2.90 7.36
CA TYR A 86 -15.75 -3.54 6.35
C TYR A 86 -14.27 -3.13 6.50
N PRO A 87 -13.64 -3.41 7.65
CA PRO A 87 -12.30 -2.91 8.00
C PRO A 87 -11.17 -3.36 7.09
N LEU A 88 -11.40 -4.40 6.27
CA LEU A 88 -10.45 -4.89 5.27
C LEU A 88 -10.40 -4.01 4.01
N TYR A 89 -11.42 -3.17 3.79
CA TYR A 89 -11.43 -2.15 2.73
C TYR A 89 -11.05 -0.80 3.32
N GLY A 90 -10.19 -0.08 2.61
CA GLY A 90 -9.89 1.29 2.97
C GLY A 90 -8.98 1.99 1.97
N LYS A 91 -8.94 3.30 2.13
CA LYS A 91 -8.30 4.25 1.24
C LYS A 91 -7.31 5.10 2.03
N PHE A 92 -6.31 5.60 1.32
CA PHE A 92 -5.41 6.62 1.83
C PHE A 92 -5.54 7.88 0.97
N GLU A 93 -5.52 9.04 1.62
CA GLU A 93 -5.10 10.26 0.95
C GLU A 93 -3.58 10.34 0.94
N ALA A 94 -3.05 10.77 -0.19
CA ALA A 94 -1.63 10.94 -0.39
C ALA A 94 -1.34 12.22 -1.18
N TRP A 95 -0.26 12.93 -0.85
CA TRP A 95 0.21 14.08 -1.60
C TRP A 95 1.37 13.70 -2.53
N ILE A 96 1.22 14.01 -3.83
CA ILE A 96 2.25 13.79 -4.84
C ILE A 96 3.37 14.83 -4.69
N ASN A 97 4.62 14.41 -4.84
CA ASN A 97 5.82 15.24 -4.63
C ASN A 97 5.76 15.97 -3.27
N PRO A 98 5.86 15.21 -2.17
CA PRO A 98 5.47 15.70 -0.86
C PRO A 98 6.35 16.83 -0.35
N ASP A 99 5.70 17.80 0.30
CA ASP A 99 6.33 18.83 1.11
C ASP A 99 5.81 18.74 2.55
N ILE A 100 6.72 18.69 3.52
CA ILE A 100 6.40 18.47 4.93
C ILE A 100 6.78 19.70 5.75
N GLU A 101 5.78 20.38 6.29
CA GLU A 101 5.99 21.49 7.20
C GLU A 101 6.15 20.97 8.64
N LYS A 102 7.38 20.94 9.12
CA LYS A 102 7.76 20.41 10.45
C LYS A 102 7.56 21.40 11.61
N THR A 103 6.82 22.49 11.38
CA THR A 103 6.57 23.53 12.39
C THR A 103 5.46 23.13 13.37
N GLU A 104 4.58 22.21 12.97
CA GLU A 104 3.48 21.67 13.77
C GLU A 104 3.76 20.22 14.21
N VAL A 105 3.03 19.77 15.24
CA VAL A 105 3.13 18.40 15.77
C VAL A 105 1.73 17.80 15.89
N PRO A 106 1.37 16.77 15.09
CA PRO A 106 2.17 16.19 13.99
C PRO A 106 2.42 17.21 12.86
N PRO A 107 3.45 17.02 12.01
CA PRO A 107 3.73 17.95 10.93
C PRO A 107 2.62 17.95 9.90
N TYR A 108 2.46 19.08 9.22
CA TYR A 108 1.51 19.20 8.13
C TYR A 108 2.12 18.66 6.84
N ALA A 109 1.40 17.76 6.16
CA ALA A 109 1.81 17.18 4.89
C ALA A 109 1.02 17.79 3.73
N SER A 110 1.74 18.19 2.69
CA SER A 110 1.19 18.72 1.44
C SER A 110 2.02 18.24 0.24
N GLY A 111 1.81 18.83 -0.93
CA GLY A 111 2.53 18.53 -2.16
C GLY A 111 1.87 19.21 -3.36
N ASP A 112 2.15 18.73 -4.57
CA ASP A 112 1.60 19.30 -5.80
C ASP A 112 0.07 19.21 -5.86
N TYR A 113 -0.48 18.06 -5.45
CA TYR A 113 -1.93 17.81 -5.32
C TYR A 113 -2.19 16.53 -4.51
N PRO A 114 -3.37 16.40 -3.87
CA PRO A 114 -3.77 15.18 -3.20
C PRO A 114 -4.31 14.14 -4.19
N ILE A 115 -4.18 12.86 -3.84
CA ILE A 115 -4.79 11.73 -4.53
C ILE A 115 -5.36 10.76 -3.49
N ILE A 116 -6.52 10.18 -3.81
CA ILE A 116 -7.10 9.09 -3.03
C ILE A 116 -6.83 7.79 -3.79
N PHE A 117 -6.26 6.80 -3.11
CA PHE A 117 -6.13 5.45 -3.65
C PHE A 117 -6.69 4.40 -2.69
N GLU A 118 -7.27 3.34 -3.24
CA GLU A 118 -7.69 2.18 -2.46
C GLU A 118 -6.50 1.22 -2.29
N SER A 119 -6.27 0.76 -1.06
CA SER A 119 -5.19 -0.19 -0.77
C SER A 119 -5.71 -1.62 -0.77
N PRO A 120 -5.11 -2.53 -1.57
CA PRO A 120 -5.49 -3.95 -1.56
C PRO A 120 -5.22 -4.66 -0.21
N ALA A 121 -4.41 -4.04 0.66
CA ALA A 121 -4.03 -4.56 1.97
C ALA A 121 -4.23 -3.54 3.08
N TYR A 122 -5.32 -2.77 3.05
CA TYR A 122 -5.55 -1.64 3.96
C TYR A 122 -5.34 -1.96 5.46
N ASP A 123 -5.96 -3.02 5.97
CA ASP A 123 -5.93 -3.43 7.40
C ASP A 123 -4.50 -3.76 7.88
N TRP A 124 -3.60 -4.12 6.95
CA TRP A 124 -2.17 -4.30 7.25
C TRP A 124 -1.48 -2.99 7.62
N PHE A 125 -1.91 -1.87 7.02
CA PHE A 125 -1.34 -0.53 7.19
C PHE A 125 -2.21 0.41 8.05
N GLN A 126 -3.38 -0.04 8.52
CA GLN A 126 -4.35 0.82 9.22
C GLN A 126 -3.78 1.55 10.44
N ASN A 127 -2.78 0.99 11.11
CA ASN A 127 -2.18 1.54 12.34
C ASN A 127 -1.03 2.52 12.07
N LEU A 128 -0.73 2.81 10.81
CA LEU A 128 0.21 3.88 10.48
C LEU A 128 -0.24 5.19 11.16
N THR A 129 0.68 5.79 11.92
CA THR A 129 0.49 7.13 12.47
C THR A 129 0.85 8.12 11.37
N LEU A 130 -0.13 8.89 10.90
CA LEU A 130 0.02 9.83 9.79
C LEU A 130 0.41 11.24 10.29
N PRO A 131 1.10 12.05 9.46
CA PRO A 131 1.55 11.69 8.11
C PRO A 131 2.80 10.80 8.10
N VAL A 132 3.08 10.18 6.95
CA VAL A 132 4.34 9.46 6.65
C VAL A 132 4.75 9.70 5.20
N ILE A 133 6.06 9.74 4.92
CA ILE A 133 6.56 9.65 3.54
C ILE A 133 6.65 8.17 3.17
N ALA A 134 6.04 7.80 2.05
CA ALA A 134 6.00 6.43 1.57
C ALA A 134 6.31 6.34 0.07
N ARG A 135 6.87 5.20 -0.34
CA ARG A 135 6.88 4.77 -1.74
C ARG A 135 5.62 3.97 -2.00
N VAL A 136 4.80 4.45 -2.91
CA VAL A 136 3.55 3.80 -3.32
C VAL A 136 3.62 3.46 -4.80
N GLN A 137 3.23 2.24 -5.16
CA GLN A 137 2.99 1.87 -6.54
C GLN A 137 1.51 2.05 -6.85
N LEU A 138 1.19 3.02 -7.70
CA LEU A 138 -0.16 3.31 -8.15
C LEU A 138 -0.47 2.60 -9.47
N ALA A 139 -1.72 2.20 -9.64
CA ALA A 139 -2.28 1.72 -10.89
C ALA A 139 -3.69 2.31 -11.10
N ALA A 140 -3.89 2.92 -12.27
CA ALA A 140 -5.16 3.47 -12.71
C ALA A 140 -5.95 2.43 -13.51
N PHE A 141 -7.25 2.32 -13.27
CA PHE A 141 -8.17 1.41 -13.95
C PHE A 141 -9.23 2.23 -14.70
N ALA A 142 -9.27 2.10 -16.03
CA ALA A 142 -10.16 2.91 -16.86
C ALA A 142 -11.64 2.59 -16.67
N HIS A 143 -12.42 3.59 -16.26
CA HIS A 143 -13.89 3.55 -16.34
C HIS A 143 -14.39 4.00 -17.70
N ASN A 144 -13.74 5.01 -18.26
CA ASN A 144 -13.94 5.55 -19.59
C ASN A 144 -12.60 6.04 -20.15
N LEU A 145 -12.52 6.20 -21.47
CA LEU A 145 -11.32 6.69 -22.13
C LEU A 145 -11.66 7.37 -23.45
N GLU A 146 -11.16 8.59 -23.63
CA GLU A 146 -11.05 9.29 -24.90
C GLU A 146 -9.59 9.24 -25.37
N ILE A 147 -9.39 9.09 -26.69
CA ILE A 147 -8.06 8.94 -27.30
C ILE A 147 -7.94 9.96 -28.44
N PHE A 148 -6.79 10.64 -28.50
CA PHE A 148 -6.47 11.63 -29.53
C PHE A 148 -5.10 11.28 -30.16
N ASP A 149 -5.04 11.21 -31.48
CA ASP A 149 -3.84 10.79 -32.21
C ASP A 149 -2.73 11.85 -32.27
N THR A 150 -3.11 13.12 -32.21
CA THR A 150 -2.19 14.26 -32.35
C THR A 150 -2.63 15.41 -31.45
N ASP A 151 -1.68 16.28 -31.09
CA ASP A 151 -1.95 17.54 -30.39
C ASP A 151 -2.99 18.41 -31.12
N GLU A 152 -3.10 18.31 -32.46
CA GLU A 152 -4.08 19.05 -33.27
C GLU A 152 -5.52 18.59 -33.04
N ASN A 153 -5.73 17.30 -32.75
CA ASN A 153 -7.05 16.74 -32.48
C ASN A 153 -7.47 16.94 -31.01
N TYR A 154 -6.50 17.23 -30.14
CA TYR A 154 -6.76 17.48 -28.74
C TYR A 154 -7.39 18.87 -28.54
N ARG A 155 -8.53 18.89 -27.85
CA ARG A 155 -9.15 20.13 -27.38
C ARG A 155 -9.01 20.19 -25.86
N PRO A 156 -8.33 21.22 -25.32
CA PRO A 156 -8.31 21.49 -23.89
C PRO A 156 -9.72 21.48 -23.31
N VAL A 157 -9.87 20.97 -22.09
CA VAL A 157 -11.13 21.10 -21.36
C VAL A 157 -11.26 22.55 -20.92
N ASP A 158 -12.28 23.24 -21.42
CA ASP A 158 -12.50 24.66 -21.16
C ASP A 158 -13.61 24.85 -20.12
N TYR A 159 -13.24 25.37 -18.95
CA TYR A 159 -14.17 25.76 -17.88
C TYR A 159 -14.48 27.27 -17.90
N GLY A 160 -14.17 27.96 -18.99
CA GLY A 160 -14.37 29.39 -19.20
C GLY A 160 -13.31 30.27 -18.54
N VAL A 161 -13.06 30.05 -17.25
CA VAL A 161 -12.03 30.78 -16.48
C VAL A 161 -10.65 30.12 -16.50
N ALA A 162 -10.60 28.84 -16.87
CA ALA A 162 -9.39 28.04 -16.95
C ALA A 162 -9.52 26.97 -18.03
N GLN A 163 -8.39 26.61 -18.63
CA GLN A 163 -8.29 25.49 -19.56
C GLN A 163 -7.33 24.46 -18.98
N LEU A 164 -7.74 23.19 -19.01
CA LEU A 164 -6.86 22.09 -18.64
C LEU A 164 -5.91 21.78 -19.80
N ALA A 165 -4.61 21.76 -19.51
CA ALA A 165 -3.60 21.27 -20.44
C ALA A 165 -3.82 19.77 -20.73
N LYS A 166 -3.09 19.21 -21.71
CA LYS A 166 -3.20 17.77 -22.05
C LYS A 166 -2.77 16.84 -20.93
N GLU A 167 -1.78 17.25 -20.14
CA GLU A 167 -1.30 16.57 -18.94
C GLU A 167 -1.87 17.32 -17.74
N PHE A 168 -2.90 16.76 -17.14
CA PHE A 168 -3.59 17.32 -15.97
C PHE A 168 -4.08 16.18 -15.09
N PHE A 169 -4.19 16.42 -13.79
CA PHE A 169 -4.74 15.46 -12.84
C PHE A 169 -5.72 16.15 -11.90
N ILE A 170 -6.94 15.61 -11.79
CA ILE A 170 -7.97 16.10 -10.87
C ILE A 170 -8.44 14.92 -10.02
N PRO A 171 -8.25 14.94 -8.69
CA PRO A 171 -8.72 13.89 -7.78
C PRO A 171 -10.23 14.02 -7.57
N VAL A 172 -11.04 13.76 -8.61
CA VAL A 172 -12.49 14.04 -8.56
C VAL A 172 -13.22 13.34 -7.41
N GLY A 173 -12.73 12.18 -6.97
CA GLY A 173 -13.29 11.47 -5.82
C GLY A 173 -13.03 12.13 -4.46
N SER A 174 -12.13 13.13 -4.37
CA SER A 174 -11.95 13.90 -3.13
C SER A 174 -13.04 14.96 -2.93
N PHE A 175 -13.84 15.29 -3.95
CA PHE A 175 -14.95 16.24 -3.81
C PHE A 175 -16.18 15.50 -3.30
N THR A 176 -16.68 15.90 -2.13
CA THR A 176 -17.91 15.36 -1.52
C THR A 176 -19.03 16.40 -1.57
N GLU A 177 -20.27 15.97 -1.81
CA GLU A 177 -21.41 16.90 -1.86
C GLU A 177 -21.91 17.22 -0.45
N ASN A 178 -21.83 16.25 0.46
CA ASN A 178 -22.28 16.39 1.85
C ASN A 178 -21.11 16.27 2.84
N GLU A 179 -21.20 17.02 3.95
CA GLU A 179 -20.28 16.82 5.07
C GLU A 179 -20.43 15.40 5.63
N GLY A 180 -19.30 14.70 5.79
CA GLY A 180 -19.26 13.33 6.32
C GLY A 180 -19.36 12.22 5.26
N GLU A 181 -19.53 12.55 3.98
CA GLU A 181 -19.29 11.59 2.91
C GLU A 181 -17.81 11.22 2.82
N GLU A 182 -17.52 9.95 2.57
CA GLU A 182 -16.15 9.51 2.35
C GLU A 182 -15.71 9.79 0.92
N PRO A 183 -14.44 10.20 0.71
CA PRO A 183 -13.92 10.38 -0.63
C PRO A 183 -13.77 9.05 -1.37
N GLU A 184 -13.84 9.09 -2.69
CA GLU A 184 -13.62 7.95 -3.57
C GLU A 184 -12.20 7.94 -4.16
N ALA A 185 -11.67 6.75 -4.42
CA ALA A 185 -10.38 6.56 -5.08
C ALA A 185 -10.49 6.75 -6.61
N VAL A 186 -11.05 7.87 -7.05
CA VAL A 186 -11.33 8.16 -8.46
C VAL A 186 -10.66 9.46 -8.88
N ALA A 187 -9.98 9.44 -10.02
CA ALA A 187 -9.35 10.59 -10.63
C ALA A 187 -9.83 10.81 -12.06
N TYR A 188 -9.94 12.08 -12.45
CA TYR A 188 -10.10 12.51 -13.83
C TYR A 188 -8.76 13.09 -14.28
N PHE A 189 -8.12 12.45 -15.24
CA PHE A 189 -6.83 12.93 -15.72
C PHE A 189 -6.68 12.79 -17.23
N GLY A 190 -5.84 13.66 -17.78
CA GLY A 190 -5.33 13.58 -19.13
C GLY A 190 -3.84 13.31 -19.11
N GLY A 191 -3.33 12.69 -20.17
CA GLY A 191 -1.91 12.45 -20.28
C GLY A 191 -1.47 11.93 -21.63
N THR A 192 -0.15 11.86 -21.81
CA THR A 192 0.50 11.36 -23.01
C THR A 192 0.91 9.91 -22.80
N VAL A 193 0.57 9.02 -23.73
CA VAL A 193 1.00 7.62 -23.71
C VAL A 193 2.51 7.55 -23.91
N VAL A 194 3.24 7.07 -22.91
CA VAL A 194 4.69 6.85 -22.97
C VAL A 194 5.01 5.48 -23.55
N SER A 195 4.29 4.46 -23.10
CA SER A 195 4.40 3.10 -23.61
C SER A 195 3.06 2.38 -23.51
N SER A 196 2.88 1.34 -24.33
CA SER A 196 1.65 0.55 -24.36
C SER A 196 1.97 -0.87 -24.78
N ARG A 197 1.29 -1.83 -24.15
CA ARG A 197 1.37 -3.25 -24.48
C ARG A 197 0.01 -3.91 -24.27
N THR A 198 -0.34 -4.80 -25.17
CA THR A 198 -1.48 -5.70 -24.96
C THR A 198 -1.03 -6.90 -24.15
N LEU A 199 -1.63 -7.08 -22.98
CA LEU A 199 -1.42 -8.22 -22.11
C LEU A 199 -2.57 -9.21 -22.26
N LYS A 200 -2.32 -10.45 -21.85
CA LYS A 200 -3.31 -11.51 -21.84
C LYS A 200 -3.46 -12.03 -20.41
N ASN A 201 -4.69 -12.05 -19.92
CA ASN A 201 -5.02 -12.74 -18.69
C ASN A 201 -4.88 -14.26 -18.93
N MET A 202 -3.97 -14.90 -18.20
CA MET A 202 -3.64 -16.32 -18.41
C MET A 202 -4.74 -17.28 -17.94
N ILE A 203 -5.71 -16.82 -17.17
CA ILE A 203 -6.85 -17.61 -16.68
C ILE A 203 -7.99 -17.57 -17.69
N THR A 204 -8.40 -16.37 -18.09
CA THR A 204 -9.57 -16.17 -18.96
C THR A 204 -9.21 -16.12 -20.44
N ASN A 205 -7.92 -16.02 -20.78
CA ASN A 205 -7.40 -15.76 -22.11
C ASN A 205 -7.84 -14.43 -22.75
N LYS A 206 -8.55 -13.56 -22.02
CA LYS A 206 -8.94 -12.23 -22.51
C LYS A 206 -7.74 -11.29 -22.52
N GLN A 207 -7.71 -10.39 -23.49
CA GLN A 207 -6.67 -9.37 -23.55
C GLN A 207 -7.13 -8.12 -22.80
N PHE A 208 -6.16 -7.32 -22.38
CA PHE A 208 -6.34 -5.99 -21.85
C PHE A 208 -5.10 -5.15 -22.20
N THR A 209 -5.24 -3.84 -22.18
CA THR A 209 -4.13 -2.93 -22.50
C THR A 209 -3.52 -2.42 -21.20
N LEU A 210 -2.20 -2.53 -21.09
CA LEU A 210 -1.42 -1.76 -20.13
C LEU A 210 -0.72 -0.63 -20.86
N ALA A 211 -0.90 0.59 -20.40
CA ALA A 211 -0.15 1.74 -20.84
C ALA A 211 0.55 2.42 -19.66
N THR A 212 1.74 2.96 -19.88
CA THR A 212 2.30 3.97 -18.97
C THR A 212 1.94 5.33 -19.54
N VAL A 213 1.25 6.14 -18.75
CA VAL A 213 0.78 7.46 -19.15
C VAL A 213 1.52 8.51 -18.33
N ARG A 214 2.15 9.47 -19.01
CA ARG A 214 2.63 10.69 -18.37
C ARG A 214 1.47 11.61 -18.15
N THR A 215 1.22 11.96 -16.89
CA THR A 215 0.24 12.98 -16.50
C THR A 215 0.97 14.09 -15.74
N TYR A 216 0.22 15.04 -15.17
CA TYR A 216 0.81 16.15 -14.43
C TYR A 216 1.69 15.63 -13.28
N CYS A 217 2.98 16.01 -13.28
CA CYS A 217 3.99 15.68 -12.27
C CYS A 217 4.34 14.19 -12.04
N THR A 218 3.73 13.22 -12.74
CA THR A 218 4.05 11.79 -12.58
C THR A 218 3.73 10.97 -13.84
N ASP A 219 4.45 9.86 -14.01
CA ASP A 219 4.03 8.76 -14.87
C ASP A 219 3.19 7.78 -14.02
N ILE A 220 2.09 7.24 -14.58
CA ILE A 220 1.23 6.25 -13.92
C ILE A 220 0.91 5.10 -14.87
N ASP A 221 0.88 3.89 -14.35
CA ASP A 221 0.43 2.72 -15.10
C ASP A 221 -1.10 2.67 -15.14
N LEU A 222 -1.63 2.50 -16.36
CA LEU A 222 -3.04 2.50 -16.69
C LEU A 222 -3.43 1.15 -17.29
N VAL A 223 -4.33 0.42 -16.62
CA VAL A 223 -4.94 -0.81 -17.13
C VAL A 223 -6.32 -0.54 -17.71
N ILE A 224 -6.55 -1.07 -18.91
CA ILE A 224 -7.70 -0.73 -19.74
C ILE A 224 -8.33 -2.00 -20.29
N ALA A 225 -9.63 -2.16 -20.07
CA ALA A 225 -10.39 -3.25 -20.65
C ALA A 225 -10.34 -3.19 -22.19
N GLN A 226 -10.22 -4.34 -22.84
CA GLN A 226 -10.12 -4.43 -24.31
C GLN A 226 -11.32 -3.81 -25.04
N GLU A 227 -12.49 -3.76 -24.42
CA GLU A 227 -13.68 -3.13 -24.99
C GLU A 227 -13.59 -1.60 -25.12
N LEU A 228 -12.80 -0.94 -24.26
CA LEU A 228 -12.55 0.51 -24.36
C LEU A 228 -11.48 0.83 -25.42
N VAL A 229 -10.55 -0.10 -25.62
CA VAL A 229 -9.37 0.09 -26.47
C VAL A 229 -9.20 -1.16 -27.34
N PRO A 230 -9.98 -1.29 -28.43
CA PRO A 230 -9.91 -2.46 -29.32
C PRO A 230 -8.61 -2.48 -30.12
N ASN A 231 -7.98 -1.33 -30.35
CA ASN A 231 -6.69 -1.19 -31.01
C ASN A 231 -5.64 -0.71 -29.98
N PRO A 232 -4.42 -1.25 -29.96
CA PRO A 232 -3.40 -0.85 -29.01
C PRO A 232 -3.12 0.66 -29.04
N LEU A 233 -2.97 1.27 -27.86
CA LEU A 233 -2.49 2.64 -27.77
C LEU A 233 -1.07 2.74 -28.35
N THR A 234 -0.77 3.84 -29.02
CA THR A 234 0.53 4.15 -29.59
C THR A 234 1.21 5.24 -28.75
N PRO A 235 2.53 5.12 -28.46
CA PRO A 235 3.26 6.20 -27.80
C PRO A 235 3.08 7.55 -28.50
N GLY A 236 2.87 8.60 -27.70
CA GLY A 236 2.59 9.95 -28.18
C GLY A 236 1.10 10.28 -28.33
N GLN A 237 0.20 9.29 -28.34
CA GLN A 237 -1.24 9.55 -28.26
C GLN A 237 -1.59 10.24 -26.94
N ILE A 238 -2.59 11.10 -26.96
CA ILE A 238 -3.15 11.72 -25.76
C ILE A 238 -4.38 10.92 -25.34
N ILE A 239 -4.48 10.65 -24.05
CA ILE A 239 -5.67 10.04 -23.44
C ILE A 239 -6.29 10.99 -22.43
N ARG A 240 -7.59 10.84 -22.22
CA ARG A 240 -8.34 11.55 -21.18
C ARG A 240 -9.47 10.65 -20.69
N GLY A 241 -9.69 10.61 -19.38
CA GLY A 241 -10.79 9.81 -18.85
C GLY A 241 -10.88 9.83 -17.33
N THR A 242 -11.76 8.99 -16.82
CA THR A 242 -11.96 8.75 -15.39
C THR A 242 -11.42 7.38 -15.02
N PHE A 243 -10.71 7.33 -13.91
CA PHE A 243 -9.97 6.15 -13.49
C PHE A 243 -10.12 5.90 -12.01
N TRP A 244 -10.35 4.66 -11.62
CA TRP A 244 -10.15 4.24 -10.23
C TRP A 244 -8.67 3.98 -9.96
N ILE A 245 -8.20 4.39 -8.78
CA ILE A 245 -6.80 4.33 -8.39
C ILE A 245 -6.63 3.27 -7.32
N SER A 246 -5.86 2.24 -7.64
CA SER A 246 -5.37 1.26 -6.69
C SER A 246 -3.92 1.58 -6.32
N GLY A 247 -3.55 1.45 -5.05
CA GLY A 247 -2.20 1.74 -4.59
C GLY A 247 -1.67 0.71 -3.60
N MET A 248 -0.45 0.24 -3.86
CA MET A 248 0.30 -0.63 -2.95
C MET A 248 1.41 0.17 -2.27
N ILE A 249 1.35 0.27 -0.95
CA ILE A 249 2.45 0.84 -0.15
C ILE A 249 3.59 -0.18 -0.17
N GLN A 250 4.71 0.18 -0.80
CA GLN A 250 5.87 -0.69 -0.94
C GLN A 250 6.86 -0.49 0.20
N GLU A 251 7.00 0.75 0.65
CA GLU A 251 7.98 1.15 1.66
C GLU A 251 7.52 2.40 2.39
N ILE A 252 7.69 2.42 3.72
CA ILE A 252 7.66 3.66 4.50
C ILE A 252 9.08 4.22 4.54
N ILE A 253 9.25 5.45 4.04
CA ILE A 253 10.55 6.13 3.93
C ILE A 253 10.82 6.96 5.19
N GLU A 254 9.85 7.75 5.64
CA GLU A 254 9.96 8.63 6.82
C GLU A 254 8.65 8.59 7.61
N THR A 255 8.76 8.55 8.94
CA THR A 255 7.62 8.66 9.86
C THR A 255 7.80 9.90 10.74
N PHE A 256 6.68 10.48 11.17
CA PHE A 256 6.67 11.71 11.95
C PHE A 256 5.95 11.54 13.29
N GLU A 257 6.15 10.40 13.95
CA GLU A 257 5.47 10.09 15.21
C GLU A 257 5.60 11.27 16.19
N PRO A 258 4.48 11.88 16.62
CA PRO A 258 4.53 12.93 17.63
C PRO A 258 5.01 12.24 18.90
N SER A 259 6.22 12.58 19.35
CA SER A 259 6.60 12.25 20.71
C SER A 259 7.14 13.49 21.37
N GLU A 260 6.89 13.56 22.68
CA GLU A 260 7.52 14.50 23.60
C GLU A 260 9.06 14.45 23.56
N SER A 261 9.71 13.61 22.73
CA SER A 261 11.16 13.63 22.45
C SER A 261 11.65 12.85 21.21
N LEU A 262 10.95 12.85 20.04
CA LEU A 262 11.32 12.04 18.86
C LEU A 262 11.94 12.82 17.68
N GLU A 263 12.15 14.13 17.79
CA GLU A 263 12.67 14.94 16.68
C GLU A 263 14.02 14.44 16.13
N HIS A 264 14.75 13.59 16.85
CA HIS A 264 16.00 12.99 16.36
C HIS A 264 16.04 11.49 16.67
N SER A 265 15.49 10.65 15.80
CA SER A 265 15.81 9.21 15.83
C SER A 265 16.48 8.79 14.54
N LEU A 266 17.53 7.96 14.63
CA LEU A 266 18.23 7.42 13.47
C LEU A 266 17.88 5.95 13.31
N LEU A 267 17.59 5.54 12.07
CA LEU A 267 17.39 4.14 11.74
C LEU A 267 18.68 3.37 12.03
N PHE A 268 18.57 2.36 12.90
CA PHE A 268 19.64 1.37 13.10
C PHE A 268 19.67 0.37 11.95
N GLY A 269 18.50 -0.18 11.61
CA GLY A 269 18.36 -1.20 10.59
C GLY A 269 17.03 -1.94 10.66
N GLN A 270 16.80 -2.76 9.64
CA GLN A 270 15.73 -3.75 9.61
C GLN A 270 16.29 -5.11 10.03
N ILE A 271 15.66 -5.75 11.02
CA ILE A 271 16.14 -6.96 11.68
C ILE A 271 15.04 -8.02 11.61
N GLU A 272 15.36 -9.21 11.12
CA GLU A 272 14.50 -10.40 11.26
C GLU A 272 14.67 -10.97 12.68
N ILE A 273 13.55 -11.13 13.40
CA ILE A 273 13.53 -11.74 14.73
C ILE A 273 13.88 -13.22 14.60
N VAL A 274 14.88 -13.67 15.35
CA VAL A 274 15.28 -15.09 15.40
C VAL A 274 14.61 -15.83 16.54
N ASP A 275 14.64 -17.16 16.48
CA ASP A 275 14.08 -18.06 17.49
C ASP A 275 12.56 -17.92 17.73
N THR A 276 11.86 -17.32 16.76
CA THR A 276 10.38 -17.24 16.72
C THR A 276 9.75 -18.63 16.82
N GLN A 277 10.33 -19.61 16.14
CA GLN A 277 9.88 -21.01 16.10
C GLN A 277 9.89 -21.71 17.47
N PHE A 278 10.62 -21.19 18.46
CA PHE A 278 10.68 -21.75 19.81
C PHE A 278 9.70 -21.07 20.76
N GLN A 279 9.01 -20.00 20.33
CA GLN A 279 8.03 -19.31 21.17
C GLN A 279 6.67 -20.01 21.09
N GLU A 280 6.16 -20.42 22.25
CA GLU A 280 4.84 -21.05 22.35
C GLU A 280 3.75 -20.06 21.91
N GLY A 281 2.83 -20.52 21.04
CA GLY A 281 1.72 -19.69 20.57
C GLY A 281 2.10 -18.57 19.58
N ILE A 282 3.35 -18.54 19.08
CA ILE A 282 3.84 -17.47 18.20
C ILE A 282 2.96 -17.21 16.98
N GLU A 283 2.39 -18.24 16.38
CA GLU A 283 1.49 -18.08 15.22
C GLU A 283 0.24 -17.27 15.58
N ALA A 284 -0.34 -17.49 16.77
CA ALA A 284 -1.55 -16.79 17.20
C ALA A 284 -1.26 -15.31 17.46
N VAL A 285 -0.11 -15.03 18.10
CA VAL A 285 0.37 -13.67 18.34
C VAL A 285 0.66 -12.96 17.02
N ALA A 286 1.44 -13.60 16.14
CA ALA A 286 1.82 -13.04 14.85
C ALA A 286 0.60 -12.72 13.98
N LYS A 287 -0.47 -13.54 14.00
CA LYS A 287 -1.69 -13.26 13.23
C LYS A 287 -2.29 -11.89 13.53
N ASN A 288 -2.24 -11.45 14.78
CA ASN A 288 -2.84 -10.19 15.23
C ASN A 288 -1.93 -8.96 15.06
N LEU A 289 -0.64 -9.15 14.79
CA LEU A 289 0.28 -8.04 14.56
C LEU A 289 0.07 -7.41 13.18
N THR A 290 0.16 -6.09 13.07
CA THR A 290 0.07 -5.34 11.80
C THR A 290 1.31 -4.49 11.55
N PHE A 291 1.45 -3.92 10.35
CA PHE A 291 2.53 -2.99 10.05
C PHE A 291 2.52 -1.82 11.05
N GLY A 292 3.69 -1.45 11.53
CA GLY A 292 3.87 -0.34 12.47
C GLY A 292 3.61 -0.71 13.93
N ASP A 293 3.14 -1.92 14.24
CA ASP A 293 2.94 -2.33 15.63
C ASP A 293 4.24 -2.24 16.42
N ARG A 294 4.22 -1.47 17.52
CA ARG A 294 5.36 -1.30 18.43
C ARG A 294 5.70 -2.62 19.12
N VAL A 295 6.99 -2.89 19.21
CA VAL A 295 7.56 -3.99 20.01
C VAL A 295 8.59 -3.45 21.00
N MET A 296 8.73 -4.13 22.12
CA MET A 296 9.70 -3.80 23.16
C MET A 296 10.97 -4.62 22.96
N LEU A 297 12.12 -3.94 23.04
CA LEU A 297 13.43 -4.59 23.13
C LEU A 297 13.83 -4.67 24.60
N VAL A 298 13.99 -5.88 25.11
CA VAL A 298 14.24 -6.14 26.54
C VAL A 298 15.57 -6.87 26.68
N ARG A 299 16.43 -6.33 27.54
CA ARG A 299 17.76 -6.86 27.78
C ARG A 299 17.71 -8.08 28.71
N GLU A 300 18.44 -9.15 28.34
CA GLU A 300 18.58 -10.37 29.15
C GLU A 300 20.06 -10.71 29.41
N PRO A 301 20.76 -10.01 30.32
CA PRO A 301 22.20 -10.19 30.55
C PRO A 301 22.56 -11.55 31.13
N ASP A 302 21.63 -12.19 31.84
CA ASP A 302 21.81 -13.53 32.44
C ASP A 302 21.47 -14.67 31.46
N ASN A 303 21.24 -14.37 30.17
CA ASN A 303 20.96 -15.40 29.18
C ASN A 303 22.17 -16.33 29.02
N PRO A 304 22.02 -17.65 29.21
CA PRO A 304 23.15 -18.58 29.27
C PRO A 304 23.84 -18.79 27.92
N GLN A 305 23.20 -18.42 26.80
CA GLN A 305 23.72 -18.63 25.46
C GLN A 305 24.38 -17.39 24.87
N ASP A 306 23.90 -16.21 25.24
CA ASP A 306 24.41 -14.92 24.76
C ASP A 306 24.24 -13.86 25.86
N PRO A 307 25.32 -13.39 26.53
CA PRO A 307 25.22 -12.32 27.53
C PRO A 307 24.77 -10.98 26.93
N ASN A 308 24.83 -10.84 25.60
CA ASN A 308 24.31 -9.68 24.87
C ASN A 308 22.87 -9.88 24.37
N ALA A 309 22.16 -10.92 24.82
CA ALA A 309 20.80 -11.19 24.39
C ALA A 309 19.86 -9.98 24.60
N VAL A 310 19.13 -9.66 23.54
CA VAL A 310 18.03 -8.70 23.53
C VAL A 310 16.79 -9.44 23.03
N ALA A 311 15.85 -9.68 23.92
CA ALA A 311 14.57 -10.29 23.62
C ALA A 311 13.60 -9.28 23.03
N VAL A 312 12.73 -9.73 22.13
CA VAL A 312 11.70 -8.91 21.50
C VAL A 312 10.34 -9.31 22.03
N TYR A 313 9.54 -8.35 22.50
CA TYR A 313 8.22 -8.56 23.08
C TYR A 313 7.17 -7.68 22.41
N THR A 314 5.91 -8.13 22.37
CA THR A 314 4.78 -7.23 22.14
C THR A 314 4.59 -6.27 23.33
N LEU A 315 3.79 -5.21 23.16
CA LEU A 315 3.41 -4.33 24.28
C LEU A 315 2.64 -5.09 25.39
N ASP A 316 1.91 -6.15 25.02
CA ASP A 316 1.23 -7.04 25.97
C ASP A 316 2.17 -8.07 26.62
N CYS A 317 3.49 -7.82 26.57
CA CYS A 317 4.53 -8.64 27.20
C CYS A 317 4.61 -10.09 26.68
N VAL A 318 4.22 -10.34 25.42
CA VAL A 318 4.36 -11.66 24.80
C VAL A 318 5.68 -11.74 24.03
N LYS A 319 6.53 -12.73 24.36
CA LYS A 319 7.85 -12.90 23.72
C LYS A 319 7.70 -13.36 22.28
N LEU A 320 8.30 -12.63 21.35
CA LEU A 320 8.32 -12.92 19.92
C LEU A 320 9.58 -13.69 19.50
N GLY A 321 10.69 -13.48 20.21
CA GLY A 321 11.99 -14.10 19.91
C GLY A 321 13.12 -13.20 20.37
N TYR A 322 14.22 -13.18 19.62
CA TYR A 322 15.42 -12.40 19.94
C TYR A 322 15.94 -11.61 18.74
N ILE A 323 16.73 -10.58 19.02
CA ILE A 323 17.62 -9.96 18.05
C ILE A 323 18.75 -10.95 17.69
N PRO A 324 19.13 -11.08 16.40
CA PRO A 324 20.28 -11.88 15.99
C PRO A 324 21.58 -11.46 16.68
N ARG A 325 22.48 -12.42 16.92
CA ARG A 325 23.79 -12.14 17.55
C ARG A 325 24.67 -11.14 16.80
N SER A 326 24.48 -10.99 15.49
CA SER A 326 25.18 -9.98 14.67
C SER A 326 24.89 -8.55 15.12
N ASP A 327 23.69 -8.32 15.65
CA ASP A 327 23.16 -7.01 15.98
C ASP A 327 22.98 -6.83 17.50
N SER A 328 22.97 -7.93 18.25
CA SER A 328 22.70 -7.94 19.70
C SER A 328 23.72 -7.12 20.48
N ASN A 329 25.02 -7.15 20.14
CA ASN A 329 26.05 -6.40 20.88
C ASN A 329 25.78 -4.88 20.89
N ALA A 330 25.49 -4.29 19.73
CA ALA A 330 25.26 -2.85 19.63
C ALA A 330 23.99 -2.43 20.38
N LEU A 331 22.91 -3.19 20.23
CA LEU A 331 21.64 -2.93 20.93
C LEU A 331 21.76 -3.15 22.44
N ALA A 332 22.50 -4.17 22.85
CA ALA A 332 22.78 -4.50 24.22
C ALA A 332 23.45 -3.35 24.96
N GLU A 333 24.56 -2.86 24.42
CA GLU A 333 25.31 -1.74 24.98
C GLU A 333 24.41 -0.52 25.15
N MET A 334 23.61 -0.17 24.13
CA MET A 334 22.72 0.99 24.20
C MET A 334 21.69 0.87 25.32
N ILE A 335 21.03 -0.28 25.45
CA ILE A 335 20.04 -0.51 26.49
C ILE A 335 20.70 -0.50 27.87
N ASP A 336 21.89 -1.10 28.01
CA ASP A 336 22.66 -1.11 29.26
C ASP A 336 23.09 0.32 29.68
N TYR A 337 23.28 1.23 28.71
CA TYR A 337 23.48 2.68 28.96
C TYR A 337 22.20 3.46 29.26
N GLY A 338 21.04 2.79 29.35
CA GLY A 338 19.75 3.40 29.64
C GLY A 338 19.09 4.06 28.42
N ILE A 339 19.55 3.76 27.21
CA ILE A 339 18.94 4.23 25.97
C ILE A 339 17.98 3.15 25.48
N GLN A 340 16.68 3.44 25.50
CA GLN A 340 15.67 2.51 25.00
C GLN A 340 15.43 2.74 23.50
N PRO A 341 15.78 1.80 22.60
CA PRO A 341 15.46 1.92 21.20
C PRO A 341 13.96 1.76 20.95
N LEU A 342 13.48 2.40 19.89
CA LEU A 342 12.14 2.19 19.36
C LEU A 342 12.19 1.11 18.30
N ALA A 343 11.20 0.23 18.27
CA ALA A 343 11.13 -0.82 17.28
C ALA A 343 9.69 -1.09 16.84
N ASN A 344 9.47 -1.16 15.52
CA ASN A 344 8.15 -1.37 14.92
C ASN A 344 8.20 -2.54 13.95
N LEU A 345 7.15 -3.37 13.92
CA LEU A 345 7.00 -4.43 12.93
C LEU A 345 6.84 -3.84 11.52
N VAL A 346 7.57 -4.36 10.54
CA VAL A 346 7.51 -3.92 9.14
C VAL A 346 7.20 -5.05 8.16
N GLU A 347 7.43 -6.30 8.55
CA GLU A 347 7.16 -7.45 7.70
C GLU A 347 6.70 -8.63 8.54
N LYS A 348 5.82 -9.45 7.98
CA LYS A 348 5.35 -10.68 8.60
C LYS A 348 5.09 -11.76 7.57
N LYS A 349 5.50 -12.98 7.93
CA LYS A 349 5.06 -14.22 7.31
C LYS A 349 4.69 -15.22 8.40
N VAL A 350 3.50 -15.81 8.37
CA VAL A 350 3.05 -16.75 9.43
C VAL A 350 3.26 -18.22 9.02
N LYS A 351 3.18 -18.52 7.71
CA LYS A 351 3.34 -19.87 7.15
C LYS A 351 4.39 -19.86 6.04
N PRO A 352 5.14 -20.96 5.82
CA PRO A 352 5.13 -22.22 6.58
C PRO A 352 5.76 -22.12 7.98
N TYR A 353 6.55 -21.07 8.24
CA TYR A 353 7.12 -20.75 9.54
C TYR A 353 6.92 -19.27 9.83
N THR A 354 6.84 -18.90 11.11
CA THR A 354 6.65 -17.50 11.50
C THR A 354 7.97 -16.72 11.38
N ARG A 355 7.98 -15.72 10.51
CA ARG A 355 9.04 -14.72 10.35
C ARG A 355 8.47 -13.34 10.59
N LEU A 356 9.19 -12.55 11.36
CA LEU A 356 8.81 -11.20 11.73
C LEU A 356 10.03 -10.32 11.54
N SER A 357 9.88 -9.22 10.81
CA SER A 357 10.94 -8.23 10.65
C SER A 357 10.52 -6.93 11.31
N ILE A 358 11.44 -6.32 12.05
CA ILE A 358 11.24 -5.05 12.73
C ILE A 358 12.23 -4.02 12.20
N ARG A 359 11.87 -2.74 12.22
CA ARG A 359 12.84 -1.64 12.10
C ARG A 359 13.13 -1.07 13.47
N VAL A 360 14.41 -0.93 13.78
CA VAL A 360 14.88 -0.38 15.06
C VAL A 360 15.44 1.02 14.83
N TYR A 361 15.10 1.95 15.73
CA TYR A 361 15.53 3.35 15.70
C TYR A 361 16.11 3.71 17.06
N PHE A 362 17.17 4.52 17.07
CA PHE A 362 17.74 5.04 18.32
C PHE A 362 17.41 6.50 18.51
N PRO A 363 17.04 6.92 19.73
CA PRO A 363 16.92 8.32 20.05
C PRO A 363 18.31 8.97 20.09
N VAL A 364 18.45 10.12 19.44
CA VAL A 364 19.65 10.95 19.45
C VAL A 364 19.37 12.14 20.36
N LYS A 365 20.13 12.26 21.46
CA LYS A 365 20.14 13.48 22.27
C LYS A 365 20.92 14.56 21.53
N LYS A 366 20.41 15.80 21.51
CA LYS A 366 21.14 16.98 21.06
C LYS A 366 22.35 17.25 21.95
#